data_AF-A0A5M6CDT8-F1
#
_entry.id   AF-A0A5M6CDT8-F1
#
_cell.length_a   1.000
_cell.length_b   1.000
_cell.length_c   1.000
_cell.angle_alpha   90.00
_cell.angle_beta   90.00
_cell.angle_gamma   90.00
#
_symmetry.space_group_name_H-M   'P 1'
#
loop_
_entity.id
_entity.type
_entity.pdbx_description
1 polymer ?
#
loop_
_entity_poly.entity_id
_entity_poly.type
_entity_poly.pdbx_seq_one_letter_code
_entity_poly.pdbx_strand_id
1 'polypeptide(L)'
;MTKLSDIETIDAYIDVFPKPVQKLLESVWQTIRKAAPDAMECINYKMPTFRLNGKNLVHFAAYEHHIGFYPTPDAITAFAAEIADYKNAKGSVQFPLDKPMPLDLISKMTAFRVKQMEEKVKTKPSKAAPGKNFMESLSAPAQRALANEGIKTLKQLSAYSEASLLKLHGFGKASLPILRSALAHAGLGFKQ
;
A
#
# COMPACT_ATOMS: atom_id res chain seq x y z
N MET A 1 -27.98 2.12 -17.75
CA MET A 1 -27.15 3.00 -16.90
C MET A 1 -26.20 2.12 -16.12
N THR A 2 -24.89 2.31 -16.29
CA THR A 2 -23.86 1.56 -15.54
C THR A 2 -23.93 1.98 -14.07
N LYS A 3 -24.07 1.01 -13.15
CA LYS A 3 -24.03 1.32 -11.72
C LYS A 3 -22.58 1.48 -11.29
N LEU A 4 -22.29 2.46 -10.43
CA LEU A 4 -20.96 2.67 -9.82
C LEU A 4 -20.40 1.43 -9.08
N SER A 5 -21.27 0.48 -8.71
CA SER A 5 -20.88 -0.80 -8.10
C SER A 5 -20.17 -1.76 -9.06
N ASP A 6 -20.36 -1.59 -10.37
CA ASP A 6 -19.95 -2.57 -11.39
C ASP A 6 -18.73 -2.06 -12.19
N ILE A 7 -18.13 -0.95 -11.73
CA ILE A 7 -17.01 -0.28 -12.39
C ILE A 7 -15.69 -0.84 -11.84
N GLU A 8 -14.85 -1.34 -12.74
CA GLU A 8 -13.58 -1.98 -12.37
C GLU A 8 -12.35 -1.14 -12.74
N THR A 9 -12.50 -0.11 -13.60
CA THR A 9 -11.40 0.74 -14.08
C THR A 9 -11.65 2.22 -13.79
N ILE A 10 -10.56 3.00 -13.69
CA ILE A 10 -10.64 4.45 -13.48
C ILE A 10 -11.28 5.15 -14.68
N ASP A 11 -10.96 4.73 -15.91
CA ASP A 11 -11.57 5.29 -17.13
C ASP A 11 -13.10 5.14 -17.12
N ALA A 12 -13.59 3.92 -16.83
CA ALA A 12 -15.02 3.65 -16.75
C ALA A 12 -15.69 4.41 -15.59
N TYR A 13 -14.95 4.69 -14.51
CA TYR A 13 -15.42 5.58 -13.43
C TYR A 13 -15.56 7.01 -13.91
N ILE A 14 -14.61 7.53 -14.68
CA ILE A 14 -14.65 8.90 -15.20
C ILE A 14 -15.82 9.05 -16.19
N ASP A 15 -16.01 8.08 -17.08
CA ASP A 15 -16.99 8.13 -18.16
C ASP A 15 -18.45 8.29 -17.71
N VAL A 16 -18.80 7.91 -16.47
CA VAL A 16 -20.17 8.04 -15.96
C VAL A 16 -20.53 9.47 -15.50
N PHE A 17 -19.56 10.38 -15.40
CA PHE A 17 -19.79 11.76 -14.97
C PHE A 17 -20.07 12.71 -16.15
N PRO A 18 -20.70 13.87 -15.94
CA PRO A 18 -20.86 14.89 -16.98
C PRO A 18 -19.51 15.39 -17.54
N LYS A 19 -19.45 15.74 -18.82
CA LYS A 19 -18.22 16.15 -19.53
C LYS A 19 -17.36 17.20 -18.80
N PRO A 20 -17.92 18.23 -18.13
CA PRO A 20 -17.11 19.17 -17.35
C PRO A 20 -16.37 18.51 -16.17
N VAL A 21 -17.03 17.57 -15.48
CA VAL A 21 -16.44 16.84 -14.35
C VAL A 21 -15.43 15.81 -14.84
N GLN A 22 -15.67 15.17 -15.99
CA GLN A 22 -14.71 14.25 -16.62
C GLN A 22 -13.35 14.91 -16.81
N LYS A 23 -13.31 16.13 -17.40
CA LYS A 23 -12.06 16.88 -17.61
C LYS A 23 -11.30 17.16 -16.31
N LEU A 24 -12.01 17.46 -15.23
CA LEU A 24 -11.40 17.69 -13.92
C LEU A 24 -10.85 16.38 -13.33
N LEU A 25 -11.62 15.30 -13.39
CA LEU A 25 -11.18 13.98 -12.94
C LEU A 25 -9.99 13.46 -13.73
N GLU A 26 -9.97 13.62 -15.05
CA GLU A 26 -8.84 13.28 -15.91
C GLU A 26 -7.59 14.06 -15.51
N SER A 27 -7.73 15.36 -15.24
CA SER A 27 -6.62 16.21 -14.80
C SER A 27 -6.05 15.75 -13.45
N VAL A 28 -6.91 15.37 -12.50
CA VAL A 28 -6.49 14.80 -11.21
C VAL A 28 -5.82 13.45 -11.40
N TRP A 29 -6.43 12.55 -12.18
CA TRP A 29 -5.91 11.23 -12.48
C TRP A 29 -4.51 11.28 -13.11
N GLN A 30 -4.34 12.09 -14.16
CA GLN A 30 -3.05 12.27 -14.83
C GLN A 30 -2.00 12.91 -13.92
N THR A 31 -2.40 13.85 -13.07
CA THR A 31 -1.51 14.46 -12.07
C THR A 31 -0.98 13.40 -11.09
N ILE A 32 -1.87 12.55 -10.56
CA ILE A 32 -1.48 11.49 -9.62
C ILE A 32 -0.59 10.45 -10.31
N ARG A 33 -0.95 10.03 -11.54
CA ARG A 33 -0.16 9.07 -12.33
C ARG A 33 1.26 9.57 -12.61
N LYS A 34 1.44 10.86 -12.91
CA LYS A 34 2.76 11.47 -13.07
C LYS A 34 3.55 11.53 -11.76
N ALA A 35 2.90 11.82 -10.65
CA ALA A 35 3.54 11.91 -9.33
C ALA A 35 3.87 10.53 -8.72
N ALA A 36 3.21 9.47 -9.18
CA ALA A 36 3.39 8.10 -8.70
C ALA A 36 3.42 7.09 -9.87
N PRO A 37 4.45 7.11 -10.74
CA PRO A 37 4.50 6.29 -11.95
C PRO A 37 4.51 4.78 -11.67
N ASP A 38 5.00 4.36 -10.50
CA ASP A 38 5.07 2.95 -10.08
C ASP A 38 3.82 2.47 -9.32
N ALA A 39 2.82 3.33 -9.15
CA ALA A 39 1.59 2.96 -8.47
C ALA A 39 0.62 2.23 -9.40
N MET A 40 0.03 1.15 -8.89
CA MET A 40 -1.03 0.41 -9.56
C MET A 40 -2.37 1.13 -9.40
N GLU A 41 -3.12 1.23 -10.49
CA GLU A 41 -4.46 1.82 -10.54
C GLU A 41 -5.53 0.74 -10.30
N CYS A 42 -6.50 1.02 -9.45
CA CYS A 42 -7.66 0.14 -9.23
C CYS A 42 -8.88 0.92 -8.75
N ILE A 43 -10.06 0.30 -8.83
CA ILE A 43 -11.24 0.75 -8.08
C ILE A 43 -11.24 0.07 -6.70
N ASN A 44 -11.25 0.87 -5.64
CA ASN A 44 -11.40 0.40 -4.26
C ASN A 44 -12.35 1.32 -3.52
N TYR A 45 -13.18 0.77 -2.64
CA TYR A 45 -14.27 1.53 -1.98
C TYR A 45 -15.17 2.30 -2.98
N LYS A 46 -15.35 1.76 -4.19
CA LYS A 46 -16.08 2.41 -5.30
C LYS A 46 -15.46 3.74 -5.79
N MET A 47 -14.16 3.90 -5.59
CA MET A 47 -13.41 5.10 -5.96
C MET A 47 -12.11 4.75 -6.68
N PRO A 48 -11.67 5.57 -7.65
CA PRO A 48 -10.32 5.56 -8.16
C PRO A 48 -9.27 5.57 -7.04
N THR A 49 -8.37 4.61 -7.10
CA THR A 49 -7.37 4.35 -6.07
C THR A 49 -6.03 4.04 -6.70
N PHE A 50 -4.98 4.67 -6.19
CA PHE A 50 -3.61 4.31 -6.50
C PHE A 50 -3.03 3.49 -5.35
N ARG A 51 -2.32 2.41 -5.68
CA ARG A 51 -1.66 1.52 -4.72
C ARG A 51 -0.18 1.42 -5.01
N LEU A 52 0.64 1.61 -3.99
CA LEU A 52 2.08 1.44 -4.06
C LEU A 52 2.51 0.36 -3.06
N ASN A 53 3.38 -0.56 -3.47
CA ASN A 53 3.86 -1.66 -2.60
C ASN A 53 2.72 -2.45 -1.92
N GLY A 54 1.65 -2.73 -2.68
CA GLY A 54 0.48 -3.47 -2.21
C GLY A 54 -0.41 -2.73 -1.22
N LYS A 55 -0.19 -1.44 -0.95
CA LYS A 55 -0.97 -0.62 0.00
C LYS A 55 -1.56 0.61 -0.69
N ASN A 56 -2.64 1.14 -0.14
CA ASN A 56 -3.29 2.35 -0.66
C ASN A 56 -2.36 3.56 -0.50
N LEU A 57 -2.11 4.25 -1.61
CA LEU A 57 -1.31 5.46 -1.68
C LEU A 57 -2.20 6.69 -1.47
N VAL A 58 -3.14 6.89 -2.41
CA VAL A 58 -4.15 7.96 -2.42
C VAL A 58 -5.43 7.47 -3.11
N HIS A 59 -6.55 8.13 -2.83
CA HIS A 59 -7.83 7.96 -3.54
C HIS A 59 -8.35 9.32 -4.01
N PHE A 60 -9.23 9.31 -5.01
CA PHE A 60 -10.03 10.47 -5.38
C PHE A 60 -11.43 10.07 -5.82
N ALA A 61 -12.41 10.96 -5.63
CA ALA A 61 -13.81 10.72 -6.02
C ALA A 61 -14.52 12.02 -6.37
N ALA A 62 -15.41 11.98 -7.36
CA ALA A 62 -16.29 13.11 -7.66
C ALA A 62 -17.58 13.06 -6.81
N TYR A 63 -17.98 14.24 -6.35
CA TYR A 63 -19.23 14.54 -5.68
C TYR A 63 -19.91 15.72 -6.38
N GLU A 64 -21.15 16.03 -5.97
CA GLU A 64 -21.99 17.05 -6.61
C GLU A 64 -21.31 18.42 -6.78
N HIS A 65 -20.53 18.86 -5.80
CA HIS A 65 -19.89 20.18 -5.79
C HIS A 65 -18.37 20.17 -5.63
N HIS A 66 -17.74 19.00 -5.50
CA HIS A 66 -16.30 18.91 -5.26
C HIS A 66 -15.71 17.58 -5.76
N ILE A 67 -14.39 17.56 -5.92
CA ILE A 67 -13.60 16.33 -5.93
C ILE A 67 -13.03 16.12 -4.53
N GLY A 68 -13.34 14.96 -3.92
CA GLY A 68 -12.70 14.52 -2.68
C GLY A 68 -11.35 13.90 -3.00
N PHE A 69 -10.31 14.29 -2.26
CA PHE A 69 -8.98 13.72 -2.33
C PHE A 69 -8.57 13.16 -0.97
N TYR A 70 -8.02 11.94 -0.95
CA TYR A 70 -7.80 11.16 0.27
C TYR A 70 -6.33 10.73 0.39
N PRO A 71 -5.45 11.62 0.87
CA PRO A 71 -4.02 11.34 0.93
C PRO A 71 -3.57 10.77 2.29
N THR A 72 -4.48 10.26 3.12
CA THR A 72 -4.25 9.81 4.51
C THR A 72 -3.96 10.93 5.52
N PRO A 73 -4.10 10.67 6.83
CA PRO A 73 -3.91 11.71 7.85
C PRO A 73 -2.54 12.36 7.89
N ASP A 74 -1.47 11.58 7.70
CA ASP A 74 -0.10 12.12 7.74
C ASP A 74 0.10 13.23 6.70
N ALA A 75 -0.50 13.11 5.51
CA ALA A 75 -0.42 14.14 4.48
C ALA A 75 -1.33 15.34 4.76
N ILE A 76 -2.53 15.13 5.30
CA ILE A 76 -3.41 16.23 5.72
C ILE A 76 -2.70 17.10 6.77
N THR A 77 -2.02 16.48 7.73
CA THR A 77 -1.23 17.21 8.73
C THR A 77 -0.04 17.93 8.13
N ALA A 78 0.71 17.29 7.22
CA ALA A 78 1.91 17.87 6.62
C ALA A 78 1.61 19.09 5.72
N PHE A 79 0.43 19.13 5.11
CA PHE A 79 0.00 20.20 4.20
C PHE A 79 -1.11 21.09 4.79
N ALA A 80 -1.22 21.15 6.12
CA ALA A 80 -2.31 21.83 6.81
C ALA A 80 -2.44 23.31 6.42
N ALA A 81 -1.30 23.98 6.19
CA ALA A 81 -1.27 25.39 5.78
C ALA A 81 -1.78 25.58 4.34
N GLU A 82 -1.35 24.73 3.42
CA GLU A 82 -1.73 24.79 2.01
C GLU A 82 -3.20 24.40 1.78
N ILE A 83 -3.77 23.60 2.69
CA ILE A 83 -5.18 23.18 2.60
C ILE A 83 -6.13 24.03 3.45
N ALA A 84 -5.66 25.07 4.13
CA ALA A 84 -6.44 25.84 5.09
C ALA A 84 -7.71 26.45 4.49
N ASP A 85 -7.65 26.85 3.22
CA ASP A 85 -8.78 27.44 2.48
C ASP A 85 -9.76 26.41 1.90
N TYR A 86 -9.47 25.11 2.07
CA TYR A 86 -10.32 24.02 1.61
C TYR A 86 -10.97 23.30 2.79
N LYS A 87 -12.21 22.84 2.59
CA LYS A 87 -12.86 21.95 3.54
C LYS A 87 -12.07 20.65 3.65
N ASN A 88 -11.62 20.32 4.84
CA ASN A 88 -10.81 19.13 5.11
C ASN A 88 -11.26 18.40 6.38
N ALA A 89 -10.80 17.16 6.52
CA ALA A 89 -11.00 16.30 7.68
C ALA A 89 -9.78 15.40 7.84
N LYS A 90 -9.76 14.57 8.89
CA LYS A 90 -8.59 13.77 9.33
C LYS A 90 -7.85 13.04 8.20
N GLY A 91 -8.50 12.63 7.11
CA GLY A 91 -7.84 11.94 5.99
C GLY A 91 -8.27 12.41 4.61
N SER A 92 -8.91 13.57 4.49
CA SER A 92 -9.48 14.04 3.23
C SER A 92 -9.49 15.55 3.10
N VAL A 93 -9.41 16.04 1.88
CA VAL A 93 -9.62 17.44 1.49
C VAL A 93 -10.60 17.49 0.31
N GLN A 94 -11.47 18.50 0.27
CA GLN A 94 -12.46 18.69 -0.77
C GLN A 94 -12.06 19.86 -1.67
N PHE A 95 -11.87 19.60 -2.96
CA PHE A 95 -11.56 20.62 -3.96
C PHE A 95 -12.83 21.02 -4.72
N PRO A 96 -13.32 22.25 -4.56
CA PRO A 96 -14.54 22.71 -5.22
C PRO A 96 -14.46 22.64 -6.75
N LEU A 97 -15.57 22.31 -7.42
CA LEU A 97 -15.64 22.24 -8.89
C LEU A 97 -15.72 23.62 -9.57
N ASP A 98 -16.08 24.66 -8.81
CA ASP A 98 -16.23 26.06 -9.26
C ASP A 98 -14.94 26.87 -9.15
N LYS A 99 -13.86 26.28 -8.64
CA LYS A 99 -12.53 26.89 -8.53
C LYS A 99 -11.53 26.14 -9.41
N PRO A 100 -10.41 26.78 -9.82
CA PRO A 100 -9.32 26.07 -10.46
C PRO A 100 -8.85 24.88 -9.62
N MET A 101 -8.81 23.70 -10.22
CA MET A 101 -8.36 22.48 -9.54
C MET A 101 -6.88 22.63 -9.12
N PRO A 102 -6.51 22.45 -7.85
CA PRO A 102 -5.14 22.70 -7.38
C PRO A 102 -4.20 21.52 -7.70
N LEU A 103 -3.93 21.31 -8.99
CA LEU A 103 -3.14 20.17 -9.49
C LEU A 103 -1.72 20.13 -8.91
N ASP A 104 -1.08 21.28 -8.71
CA ASP A 104 0.26 21.36 -8.08
C ASP A 104 0.23 20.83 -6.64
N LEU A 105 -0.79 21.19 -5.86
CA LEU A 105 -0.98 20.70 -4.50
C LEU A 105 -1.25 19.19 -4.48
N ILE A 106 -2.11 18.69 -5.37
CA ILE A 106 -2.38 17.25 -5.51
C ILE A 106 -1.09 16.48 -5.84
N SER A 107 -0.26 17.01 -6.74
CA SER A 107 1.04 16.45 -7.09
C SER A 107 1.96 16.38 -5.87
N LYS A 108 2.12 17.49 -5.14
CA LYS A 108 2.97 17.57 -3.94
C LYS A 108 2.53 16.59 -2.85
N MET A 109 1.23 16.53 -2.56
CA MET A 109 0.68 15.61 -1.56
C MET A 109 0.88 14.15 -1.97
N THR A 110 0.74 13.83 -3.26
CA THR A 110 0.96 12.48 -3.80
C THR A 110 2.44 12.10 -3.71
N ALA A 111 3.34 12.97 -4.15
CA ALA A 111 4.79 12.74 -4.08
C ALA A 111 5.27 12.57 -2.62
N PHE A 112 4.74 13.37 -1.70
CA PHE A 112 4.98 13.20 -0.27
C PHE A 112 4.57 11.81 0.22
N ARG A 113 3.41 11.32 -0.22
CA ARG A 113 2.92 9.98 0.12
C ARG A 113 3.77 8.86 -0.47
N VAL A 114 4.25 9.01 -1.70
CA VAL A 114 5.21 8.08 -2.33
C VAL A 114 6.46 7.98 -1.47
N LYS A 115 7.08 9.12 -1.14
CA LYS A 115 8.28 9.19 -0.30
C LYS A 115 8.07 8.54 1.07
N GLN A 116 6.96 8.85 1.74
CA GLN A 116 6.62 8.21 3.03
C GLN A 116 6.51 6.69 2.92
N MET A 117 5.93 6.18 1.83
CA MET A 117 5.75 4.74 1.65
C MET A 117 7.07 4.04 1.32
N GLU A 118 7.95 4.67 0.55
CA GLU A 118 9.31 4.19 0.29
C GLU A 118 10.17 4.19 1.56
N GLU A 119 10.11 5.26 2.36
CA GLU A 119 10.80 5.35 3.64
C GLU A 119 10.28 4.31 4.63
N LYS A 120 8.97 4.05 4.67
CA LYS A 120 8.39 2.96 5.49
C LYS A 120 8.78 1.57 4.99
N VAL A 121 9.18 1.41 3.72
CA VAL A 121 9.79 0.17 3.21
C VAL A 121 11.27 0.07 3.62
N LYS A 122 12.01 1.18 3.64
CA LYS A 122 13.42 1.25 4.06
C LYS A 122 13.61 1.11 5.58
N THR A 123 12.69 1.67 6.39
CA THR A 123 12.79 1.78 7.85
C THR A 123 12.04 0.71 8.61
N LYS A 124 11.07 0.03 7.98
CA LYS A 124 10.66 -1.27 8.51
C LYS A 124 11.83 -2.21 8.27
N PRO A 125 12.30 -2.98 9.27
CA PRO A 125 13.01 -4.20 8.93
C PRO A 125 12.05 -4.93 8.02
N SER A 126 12.48 -5.16 6.78
CA SER A 126 11.83 -6.12 5.92
C SER A 126 11.53 -7.33 6.82
N LYS A 127 10.35 -7.93 6.69
CA LYS A 127 10.15 -9.29 7.22
C LYS A 127 11.00 -10.32 6.47
N ALA A 128 12.17 -9.92 5.97
CA ALA A 128 13.27 -10.71 5.46
C ALA A 128 14.34 -9.75 4.89
N ALA A 129 15.38 -9.47 5.67
CA ALA A 129 16.73 -9.26 5.14
C ALA A 129 17.73 -9.75 6.22
N PRO A 130 18.83 -10.38 5.83
CA PRO A 130 19.57 -11.31 6.67
C PRO A 130 20.76 -10.59 7.29
N GLY A 131 20.77 -10.45 8.61
CA GLY A 131 21.89 -9.75 9.24
C GLY A 131 21.81 -9.59 10.76
N LYS A 132 21.23 -10.59 11.44
CA LYS A 132 21.36 -10.96 12.87
C LYS A 132 20.07 -11.70 13.24
N ASN A 133 20.20 -13.02 13.38
CA ASN A 133 19.18 -13.98 13.82
C ASN A 133 17.81 -13.98 13.10
N PHE A 134 17.63 -14.86 12.10
CA PHE A 134 16.36 -15.09 11.38
C PHE A 134 15.16 -15.35 12.31
N MET A 135 15.40 -15.83 13.53
CA MET A 135 14.35 -16.02 14.53
C MET A 135 13.67 -14.72 14.92
N GLU A 136 14.39 -13.59 15.04
CA GLU A 136 13.82 -12.30 15.45
C GLU A 136 12.78 -11.75 14.46
N SER A 137 12.83 -12.22 13.21
CA SER A 137 11.86 -11.86 12.18
C SER A 137 10.55 -12.66 12.24
N LEU A 138 10.48 -13.70 13.07
CA LEU A 138 9.30 -14.55 13.24
C LEU A 138 8.39 -14.05 14.37
N SER A 139 7.11 -14.44 14.34
CA SER A 139 6.22 -14.21 15.49
C SER A 139 6.67 -15.05 16.68
N ALA A 140 6.40 -14.59 17.91
CA ALA A 140 6.75 -15.34 19.13
C ALA A 140 6.25 -16.82 19.13
N PRO A 141 5.05 -17.14 18.59
CA PRO A 141 4.63 -18.54 18.42
C PRO A 141 5.54 -19.33 17.47
N ALA A 142 5.90 -18.76 16.31
CA ALA A 142 6.76 -19.44 15.34
C ALA A 142 8.20 -19.59 15.84
N GLN A 143 8.73 -18.60 16.58
CA GLN A 143 10.02 -18.70 17.26
C GLN A 143 10.05 -19.88 18.24
N ARG A 144 9.03 -19.96 19.12
CA ARG A 144 8.91 -21.05 20.11
C ARG A 144 8.77 -22.41 19.45
N ALA A 145 7.97 -22.50 18.38
CA ALA A 145 7.80 -23.74 17.62
C ALA A 145 9.14 -24.26 17.05
N LEU A 146 9.93 -23.38 16.42
CA LEU A 146 11.25 -23.77 15.91
C LEU A 146 12.24 -24.10 17.03
N ALA A 147 12.23 -23.33 18.12
CA ALA A 147 13.11 -23.57 19.26
C ALA A 147 12.82 -24.92 19.96
N ASN A 148 11.54 -25.30 20.07
CA ASN A 148 11.12 -26.59 20.63
C ASN A 148 11.59 -27.77 19.76
N GLU A 149 11.67 -27.57 18.44
CA GLU A 149 12.26 -28.53 17.49
C GLU A 149 13.79 -28.47 17.44
N GLY A 150 14.43 -27.62 18.27
CA GLY A 150 15.88 -27.44 18.29
C GLY A 150 16.45 -26.71 17.07
N ILE A 151 15.61 -26.09 16.24
CA ILE A 151 16.01 -25.36 15.04
C ILE A 151 16.52 -23.97 15.44
N LYS A 152 17.84 -23.83 15.52
CA LYS A 152 18.52 -22.59 15.92
C LYS A 152 19.27 -21.90 14.78
N THR A 153 19.45 -22.58 13.65
CA THR A 153 20.27 -22.12 12.52
C THR A 153 19.57 -22.38 11.20
N LEU A 154 19.93 -21.62 10.16
CA LEU A 154 19.42 -21.83 8.81
C LEU A 154 19.81 -23.21 8.24
N LYS A 155 20.99 -23.72 8.63
CA LYS A 155 21.45 -25.06 8.24
C LYS A 155 20.61 -26.19 8.86
N GLN A 156 20.15 -26.01 10.11
CA GLN A 156 19.20 -26.95 10.72
C GLN A 156 17.83 -26.82 10.05
N LEU A 157 17.40 -25.59 9.77
CA LEU A 157 16.13 -25.33 9.13
C LEU A 157 16.03 -25.96 7.73
N SER A 158 17.11 -25.93 6.93
CA SER A 158 17.15 -26.53 5.59
C SER A 158 16.93 -28.04 5.57
N ALA A 159 17.05 -28.72 6.72
CA ALA A 159 16.76 -30.15 6.84
C ALA A 159 15.25 -30.47 6.89
N TYR A 160 14.40 -29.46 7.09
CA TYR A 160 12.95 -29.59 7.16
C TYR A 160 12.30 -29.22 5.82
N SER A 161 11.16 -29.84 5.54
CA SER A 161 10.26 -29.41 4.46
C SER A 161 9.21 -28.44 4.98
N GLU A 162 8.62 -27.64 4.10
CA GLU A 162 7.55 -26.72 4.47
C GLU A 162 6.34 -27.45 5.06
N ALA A 163 6.03 -28.64 4.53
CA ALA A 163 4.94 -29.47 5.02
C ALA A 163 5.18 -29.94 6.46
N SER A 164 6.44 -30.28 6.81
CA SER A 164 6.80 -30.67 8.18
C SER A 164 6.72 -29.49 9.14
N LEU A 165 7.15 -28.29 8.72
CA LEU A 165 7.07 -27.09 9.56
C LEU A 165 5.63 -26.66 9.83
N LEU A 166 4.73 -26.80 8.85
CA LEU A 166 3.31 -26.48 9.03
C LEU A 166 2.58 -27.40 10.01
N LYS A 167 3.15 -28.57 10.35
CA LYS A 167 2.62 -29.47 11.38
C LYS A 167 3.02 -29.06 12.80
N LEU A 168 3.97 -28.14 12.95
CA LEU A 168 4.44 -27.70 14.25
C LEU A 168 3.38 -26.86 14.97
N HIS A 169 3.13 -27.18 16.23
CA HIS A 169 2.19 -26.45 17.06
C HIS A 169 2.66 -25.00 17.26
N GLY A 170 1.81 -24.03 16.89
CA GLY A 170 2.12 -22.60 16.95
C GLY A 170 2.84 -22.05 15.72
N PHE A 171 3.07 -22.86 14.69
CA PHE A 171 3.69 -22.44 13.44
C PHE A 171 2.63 -22.14 12.36
N GLY A 172 2.66 -20.94 11.77
CA GLY A 172 1.65 -20.49 10.80
C GLY A 172 2.19 -20.26 9.40
N LYS A 173 1.32 -20.37 8.37
CA LYS A 173 1.66 -20.15 6.95
C LYS A 173 2.33 -18.80 6.67
N ALA A 174 2.02 -17.77 7.47
CA ALA A 174 2.61 -16.43 7.35
C ALA A 174 4.12 -16.38 7.63
N SER A 175 4.68 -17.40 8.29
CA SER A 175 6.12 -17.50 8.58
C SER A 175 6.92 -18.12 7.42
N LEU A 176 6.29 -18.88 6.52
CA LEU A 176 7.00 -19.56 5.43
C LEU A 176 7.73 -18.60 4.47
N PRO A 177 7.14 -17.48 4.00
CA PRO A 177 7.86 -16.55 3.13
C PRO A 177 9.12 -15.97 3.78
N ILE A 178 9.08 -15.72 5.09
CA ILE A 178 10.20 -15.21 5.89
C ILE A 178 11.34 -16.22 5.89
N LEU A 179 11.02 -17.50 6.15
CA LEU A 179 12.00 -18.58 6.18
C LEU A 179 12.55 -18.91 4.79
N ARG A 180 11.72 -18.94 3.75
CA ARG A 180 12.17 -19.12 2.35
C ARG A 180 13.18 -18.06 1.98
N SER A 181 12.87 -16.80 2.29
CA SER A 181 13.77 -15.69 2.02
C SER A 181 15.06 -15.83 2.81
N ALA A 182 14.99 -16.14 4.11
CA ALA A 182 16.19 -16.34 4.94
C ALA A 182 17.10 -17.48 4.44
N LEU A 183 16.52 -18.61 4.01
CA LEU A 183 17.27 -19.71 3.41
C LEU A 183 17.88 -19.31 2.06
N ALA A 184 17.11 -18.68 1.16
CA ALA A 184 17.57 -18.27 -0.16
C ALA A 184 18.77 -17.31 -0.09
N HIS A 185 18.76 -16.34 0.84
CA HIS A 185 19.89 -15.44 1.06
C HIS A 185 21.14 -16.15 1.60
N ALA A 186 20.99 -17.29 2.26
CA ALA A 186 22.09 -18.14 2.71
C ALA A 186 22.50 -19.18 1.66
N GLY A 187 21.94 -19.14 0.45
CA GLY A 187 22.16 -20.17 -0.59
C GLY A 187 21.58 -21.54 -0.23
N LEU A 188 20.62 -21.58 0.70
CA LEU A 188 19.95 -22.79 1.16
C LEU A 188 18.51 -22.84 0.65
N GLY A 189 17.91 -24.03 0.71
CA GLY A 189 16.49 -24.25 0.46
C GLY A 189 15.90 -25.18 1.52
N PHE A 190 14.57 -25.32 1.53
CA PHE A 190 13.94 -26.38 2.29
C PHE A 190 14.23 -27.75 1.66
N LYS A 191 14.17 -28.79 2.48
CA LYS A 191 14.13 -30.17 1.98
C LYS A 191 12.86 -30.34 1.14
N GLN A 192 13.02 -30.93 -0.05
CA GLN A 192 11.91 -31.29 -0.93
C GLN A 192 10.95 -32.27 -0.25
#